data_AF-A0A7V9NTA2-F1
#
_entry.id   AF-A0A7V9NTA2-F1
#
_cell.length_a   1.000
_cell.length_b   1.000
_cell.length_c   1.000
_cell.angle_alpha   90.00
_cell.angle_beta   90.00
_cell.angle_gamma   90.00
#
_symmetry.space_group_name_H-M   'P 1'
#
loop_
_entity.id
_entity.type
_entity.pdbx_description
1 polymer ?
#
loop_
_entity_poly.entity_id
_entity_poly.type
_entity_poly.pdbx_seq_one_letter_code
_entity_poly.pdbx_strand_id
1 'polypeptide(L)'
;EAVDLNDITLVCQDWGGLIGLRLAAKYPERFARLVVANTGMPTGDQAPTEAFLNWQNFSQTTPVFPVGMIINGGAVTDLSEDVIAAYDAPFPDEAYKAGARQFPKLVPTSPDDPSSQANRDAWKVLEAFDKPVLTAFSDSDPITKGGFRVFQERVKGAQGQPHTTIVGGGHFLQEDQGPQLANVVLEFIGATS
;
A
#
# COMPACT_ATOMS: atom_id res chain seq x y z
N GLU A 1 -15.40 6.88 13.44
CA GLU A 1 -16.40 7.54 14.32
C GLU A 1 -16.36 9.05 14.21
N ALA A 2 -15.22 9.73 14.44
CA ALA A 2 -15.16 11.20 14.36
C ALA A 2 -15.59 11.82 13.01
N VAL A 3 -15.40 11.11 11.89
CA VAL A 3 -15.75 11.57 10.52
C VAL A 3 -16.90 10.74 9.90
N ASP A 4 -17.37 9.69 10.59
CA ASP A 4 -18.43 8.74 10.16
C ASP A 4 -18.57 8.48 8.64
N LEU A 5 -17.47 8.07 7.99
CA LEU A 5 -17.47 7.77 6.56
C LEU A 5 -18.22 6.45 6.25
N ASN A 6 -18.99 6.49 5.17
CA ASN A 6 -19.74 5.37 4.60
C ASN A 6 -19.59 5.38 3.07
N ASP A 7 -19.93 4.27 2.41
CA ASP A 7 -19.81 4.07 0.95
C ASP A 7 -18.41 4.39 0.41
N ILE A 8 -17.39 4.04 1.18
CA ILE A 8 -16.00 4.41 0.92
C ILE A 8 -15.45 3.66 -0.29
N THR A 9 -14.88 4.38 -1.25
CA THR A 9 -13.89 3.82 -2.19
C THR A 9 -12.51 4.00 -1.58
N LEU A 10 -11.92 2.93 -1.06
CA LEU A 10 -10.56 2.97 -0.52
C LEU A 10 -9.57 2.90 -1.69
N VAL A 11 -8.65 3.84 -1.79
CA VAL A 11 -7.44 3.72 -2.61
C VAL A 11 -6.26 3.61 -1.66
N CYS A 12 -5.50 2.53 -1.73
CA CYS A 12 -4.46 2.25 -0.74
C CYS A 12 -3.14 1.75 -1.35
N GLN A 13 -2.04 2.22 -0.77
CA GLN A 13 -0.66 1.97 -1.17
C GLN A 13 0.25 1.86 0.07
N ASP A 14 1.32 1.05 0.00
CA ASP A 14 2.24 0.75 1.09
C ASP A 14 1.49 0.47 2.42
N TRP A 15 1.91 1.05 3.54
CA TRP A 15 1.25 0.93 4.85
C TRP A 15 -0.20 1.42 4.85
N GLY A 16 -0.57 2.32 3.93
CA GLY A 16 -1.96 2.70 3.70
C GLY A 16 -2.84 1.49 3.35
N GLY A 17 -2.30 0.49 2.65
CA GLY A 17 -3.01 -0.77 2.40
C GLY A 17 -2.93 -1.76 3.56
N LEU A 18 -1.77 -1.93 4.21
CA LEU A 18 -1.66 -2.80 5.40
C LEU A 18 -2.65 -2.39 6.50
N ILE A 19 -2.85 -1.09 6.69
CA ILE A 19 -3.83 -0.54 7.64
C ILE A 19 -5.23 -0.54 7.02
N GLY A 20 -5.38 0.02 5.82
CA GLY A 20 -6.69 0.25 5.18
C GLY A 20 -7.44 -1.04 4.90
N LEU A 21 -6.76 -2.09 4.44
CA LEU A 21 -7.37 -3.40 4.20
C LEU A 21 -7.77 -4.09 5.52
N ARG A 22 -7.05 -3.83 6.62
CA ARG A 22 -7.46 -4.31 7.96
C ARG A 22 -8.70 -3.58 8.46
N LEU A 23 -8.86 -2.30 8.12
CA LEU A 23 -10.09 -1.55 8.37
C LEU A 23 -11.25 -2.08 7.50
N ALA A 24 -11.00 -2.37 6.22
CA ALA A 24 -11.99 -2.96 5.33
C ALA A 24 -12.43 -4.36 5.80
N ALA A 25 -11.52 -5.16 6.35
CA ALA A 25 -11.86 -6.44 6.96
C ALA A 25 -12.65 -6.28 8.27
N LYS A 26 -12.34 -5.24 9.07
CA LYS A 26 -13.01 -5.01 10.36
C LYS A 26 -14.41 -4.40 10.21
N TYR A 27 -14.60 -3.53 9.23
CA TYR A 27 -15.84 -2.79 8.99
C TYR A 27 -16.25 -2.90 7.51
N PRO A 28 -16.43 -4.12 6.98
CA PRO A 28 -16.64 -4.35 5.55
C PRO A 28 -17.84 -3.58 5.01
N GLU A 29 -18.88 -3.36 5.80
CA GLU A 29 -20.07 -2.61 5.45
C GLU A 29 -19.80 -1.16 5.05
N ARG A 30 -18.75 -0.52 5.58
CA ARG A 30 -18.42 0.89 5.32
C ARG A 30 -17.74 1.14 3.97
N PHE A 31 -17.21 0.09 3.35
CA PHE A 31 -16.44 0.20 2.11
C PHE A 31 -17.27 -0.25 0.92
N ALA A 32 -17.60 0.66 0.02
CA ALA A 32 -18.25 0.32 -1.25
C ALA A 32 -17.28 -0.37 -2.21
N ARG A 33 -16.00 0.03 -2.21
CA ARG A 33 -14.99 -0.44 -3.18
C ARG A 33 -13.58 -0.40 -2.59
N LEU A 34 -12.69 -1.23 -3.12
CA LEU A 34 -11.27 -1.21 -2.80
C LEU A 34 -10.44 -1.07 -4.09
N VAL A 35 -9.42 -0.22 -4.07
CA VAL A 35 -8.38 -0.09 -5.10
C VAL A 35 -7.04 -0.30 -4.41
N VAL A 36 -6.39 -1.41 -4.74
CA VAL A 36 -5.15 -1.88 -4.12
C VAL A 36 -4.01 -1.63 -5.09
N ALA A 37 -3.07 -0.76 -4.71
CA ALA A 37 -1.95 -0.35 -5.57
C ALA A 37 -0.64 -0.37 -4.77
N ASN A 38 0.35 -1.16 -5.21
CA ASN A 38 1.67 -1.27 -4.56
C ASN A 38 1.61 -1.46 -3.04
N THR A 39 0.87 -2.49 -2.61
CA THR A 39 0.67 -2.79 -1.18
C THR A 39 0.38 -4.27 -0.96
N GLY A 40 0.09 -4.67 0.27
CA GLY A 40 -0.28 -6.04 0.62
C GLY A 40 -0.91 -6.16 2.01
N MET A 41 -1.19 -7.41 2.38
CA MET A 41 -1.64 -7.80 3.72
C MET A 41 -0.78 -8.99 4.20
N PRO A 42 0.51 -8.77 4.48
CA PRO A 42 1.41 -9.87 4.84
C PRO A 42 1.01 -10.48 6.19
N THR A 43 1.00 -11.81 6.25
CA THR A 43 0.79 -12.57 7.49
C THR A 43 2.09 -13.12 8.06
N GLY A 44 3.22 -12.85 7.40
CA GLY A 44 4.52 -13.46 7.70
C GLY A 44 4.63 -14.94 7.31
N ASP A 45 3.57 -15.55 6.76
CA ASP A 45 3.59 -16.97 6.32
C ASP A 45 4.36 -17.17 5.00
N GLN A 46 4.55 -16.10 4.23
CA GLN A 46 5.37 -16.09 3.02
C GLN A 46 6.61 -15.24 3.27
N ALA A 47 7.73 -15.66 2.66
CA ALA A 47 8.94 -14.87 2.67
C ALA A 47 8.69 -13.50 1.99
N PRO A 48 9.14 -12.39 2.61
CA PRO A 48 9.13 -11.09 1.94
C PRO A 48 10.03 -11.10 0.70
N THR A 49 9.84 -10.12 -0.18
CA THR A 49 10.76 -9.92 -1.31
C THR A 49 12.15 -9.53 -0.80
N GLU A 50 13.20 -9.88 -1.56
CA GLU A 50 14.56 -9.44 -1.25
C GLU A 50 14.66 -7.91 -1.21
N ALA A 51 13.94 -7.23 -2.12
CA ALA A 51 13.85 -5.77 -2.14
C ALA A 51 13.27 -5.22 -0.84
N PHE A 52 12.21 -5.82 -0.29
CA PHE A 52 11.67 -5.42 1.01
C PHE A 52 12.68 -5.64 2.15
N LEU A 53 13.38 -6.78 2.18
CA LEU A 53 14.38 -7.06 3.22
C LEU A 53 15.56 -6.07 3.16
N ASN A 54 16.01 -5.72 1.95
CA ASN A 54 17.03 -4.71 1.74
C ASN A 54 16.57 -3.32 2.22
N TRP A 55 15.34 -2.93 1.87
CA TRP A 55 14.70 -1.71 2.38
C TRP A 55 14.61 -1.71 3.91
N GLN A 56 14.12 -2.80 4.49
CA GLN A 56 14.02 -2.96 5.93
C GLN A 56 15.39 -2.80 6.58
N ASN A 57 16.43 -3.48 6.09
CA ASN A 57 17.78 -3.34 6.64
C ASN A 57 18.32 -1.90 6.53
N PHE A 58 18.19 -1.26 5.37
CA PHE A 58 18.59 0.14 5.18
C PHE A 58 17.91 1.07 6.18
N SER A 59 16.59 0.94 6.34
CA SER A 59 15.77 1.78 7.22
C SER A 59 16.24 1.75 8.69
N GLN A 60 16.81 0.62 9.12
CA GLN A 60 17.26 0.39 10.48
C GLN A 60 18.73 0.72 10.72
N THR A 61 19.54 0.73 9.67
CA THR A 61 21.00 0.88 9.78
C THR A 61 21.50 2.27 9.38
N THR A 62 20.72 3.02 8.58
CA THR A 62 21.12 4.38 8.18
C THR A 62 21.19 5.32 9.39
N PRO A 63 22.28 6.08 9.59
CA PRO A 63 22.42 6.98 10.75
C PRO A 63 21.46 8.17 10.67
N VAL A 64 21.14 8.64 9.47
CA VAL A 64 20.15 9.68 9.18
C VAL A 64 19.04 9.06 8.33
N PHE A 65 17.78 9.39 8.58
CA PHE A 65 16.65 8.88 7.79
C PHE A 65 16.18 9.96 6.80
N PRO A 66 16.70 9.98 5.56
CA PRO A 66 16.40 11.07 4.63
C PRO A 66 15.06 10.80 3.93
N VAL A 67 13.96 11.29 4.51
CA VAL A 67 12.59 10.93 4.07
C VAL A 67 12.36 11.34 2.61
N GLY A 68 12.64 12.59 2.25
CA GLY A 68 12.47 13.05 0.88
C GLY A 68 13.28 12.25 -0.14
N MET A 69 14.52 11.88 0.19
CA MET A 69 15.36 11.04 -0.68
C MET A 69 14.90 9.59 -0.76
N ILE A 70 14.27 9.06 0.30
CA ILE A 70 13.64 7.74 0.26
C ILE A 70 12.46 7.76 -0.70
N ILE A 71 11.65 8.82 -0.68
CA ILE A 71 10.56 8.97 -1.64
C ILE A 71 11.11 9.07 -3.07
N ASN A 72 12.11 9.93 -3.29
CA ASN A 72 12.76 10.07 -4.60
C ASN A 72 13.30 8.72 -5.11
N GLY A 73 14.01 7.97 -4.26
CA GLY A 73 14.56 6.67 -4.62
C GLY A 73 13.51 5.57 -4.85
N GLY A 74 12.27 5.77 -4.41
CA GLY A 74 11.15 4.87 -4.68
C GLY A 74 10.28 5.30 -5.86
N ALA A 75 10.53 6.47 -6.46
CA ALA A 75 9.90 6.93 -7.68
C ALA A 75 10.77 6.55 -8.90
N VAL A 76 10.18 6.58 -10.10
CA VAL A 76 10.90 6.45 -11.38
C VAL A 76 11.34 7.83 -11.88
N THR A 77 10.58 8.86 -11.56
CA THR A 77 10.85 10.26 -11.88
C THR A 77 11.81 10.84 -10.85
N ASP A 78 12.77 11.64 -11.29
CA ASP A 78 13.60 12.44 -10.38
C ASP A 78 12.77 13.62 -9.85
N LEU A 79 12.47 13.59 -8.55
CA LEU A 79 11.63 14.58 -7.90
C LEU A 79 12.38 15.91 -7.76
N SER A 80 11.67 17.01 -7.98
CA SER A 80 12.24 18.35 -7.77
C SER A 80 12.62 18.58 -6.31
N GLU A 81 13.58 19.48 -6.07
CA GLU A 81 14.04 19.83 -4.72
C GLU A 81 12.91 20.27 -3.79
N ASP A 82 11.93 21.04 -4.31
CA ASP A 82 10.79 21.50 -3.52
C ASP A 82 9.86 20.34 -3.10
N VAL A 83 9.70 19.32 -3.95
CA VAL A 83 8.91 18.11 -3.62
C VAL A 83 9.63 17.28 -2.56
N ILE A 84 10.94 17.10 -2.70
CA ILE A 84 11.77 16.41 -1.70
C ILE A 84 11.67 17.15 -0.35
N ALA A 85 11.81 18.47 -0.35
CA ALA A 85 11.68 19.30 0.85
C ALA A 85 10.28 19.20 1.48
N ALA A 86 9.21 19.08 0.67
CA ALA A 86 7.86 18.89 1.18
C ALA A 86 7.70 17.57 1.95
N TYR A 87 8.38 16.50 1.54
CA TYR A 87 8.40 15.22 2.25
C TYR A 87 9.24 15.24 3.53
N ASP A 88 10.30 16.07 3.57
CA ASP A 88 11.08 16.29 4.79
C ASP A 88 10.38 17.24 5.77
N ALA A 89 9.45 18.08 5.31
CA ALA A 89 8.78 19.11 6.11
C ALA A 89 8.13 18.62 7.42
N PRO A 90 7.52 17.42 7.51
CA PRO A 90 6.99 16.89 8.76
C PRO A 90 8.06 16.54 9.81
N PHE A 91 9.34 16.51 9.43
CA PHE A 91 10.45 16.01 10.24
C PHE A 91 11.57 17.04 10.40
N PRO A 92 11.38 18.08 11.24
CA PRO A 92 12.40 19.11 11.48
C PRO A 92 13.75 18.55 11.94
N ASP A 93 13.75 17.41 12.64
CA ASP A 93 14.93 16.65 13.03
C ASP A 93 14.60 15.14 13.21
N GLU A 94 15.62 14.33 13.54
CA GLU A 94 15.45 12.87 13.71
C GLU A 94 14.51 12.48 14.87
N ALA A 95 14.29 13.34 15.87
CA ALA A 95 13.40 13.03 16.99
C ALA A 95 11.93 12.88 16.54
N TYR A 96 11.56 13.51 15.41
CA TYR A 96 10.23 13.40 14.80
C TYR A 96 10.08 12.15 13.92
N LYS A 97 11.15 11.40 13.66
CA LYS A 97 11.15 10.27 12.71
C LYS A 97 10.93 8.91 13.36
N ALA A 98 10.57 8.86 14.65
CA ALA A 98 10.37 7.60 15.37
C ALA A 98 9.36 6.67 14.68
N GLY A 99 8.23 7.21 14.20
CA GLY A 99 7.24 6.43 13.46
C GLY A 99 7.76 5.93 12.11
N ALA A 100 8.37 6.81 11.32
CA ALA A 100 8.97 6.46 10.03
C ALA A 100 10.05 5.37 10.17
N ARG A 101 10.88 5.45 11.21
CA ARG A 101 11.90 4.45 11.56
C ARG A 101 11.30 3.11 11.94
N GLN A 102 10.19 3.11 12.67
CA GLN A 102 9.60 1.90 13.21
C GLN A 102 8.78 1.14 12.18
N PHE A 103 8.14 1.82 11.22
CA PHE A 103 7.21 1.21 10.27
C PHE A 103 7.78 -0.03 9.56
N PRO A 104 8.99 -0.03 8.97
CA PRO A 104 9.53 -1.20 8.30
C PRO A 104 9.69 -2.43 9.20
N LYS A 105 9.90 -2.24 10.52
CA LYS A 105 9.98 -3.34 11.50
C LYS A 105 8.63 -3.94 11.87
N LEU A 106 7.53 -3.22 11.62
CA LEU A 106 6.18 -3.67 11.97
C LEU A 106 5.53 -4.51 10.86
N VAL A 107 6.16 -4.64 9.70
CA VAL A 107 5.67 -5.51 8.64
C VAL A 107 5.92 -6.97 9.05
N PRO A 108 4.88 -7.83 9.12
CA PRO A 108 5.07 -9.24 9.41
C PRO A 108 5.97 -9.94 8.39
N THR A 109 7.16 -10.36 8.82
CA THR A 109 8.11 -11.14 8.03
C THR A 109 8.30 -12.57 8.54
N SER A 110 7.57 -12.94 9.60
CA SER A 110 7.59 -14.25 10.23
C SER A 110 6.18 -14.67 10.66
N PRO A 111 5.84 -15.97 10.63
CA PRO A 111 4.53 -16.47 11.08
C PRO A 111 4.19 -16.12 12.54
N ASP A 112 5.20 -15.86 13.37
CA ASP A 112 5.09 -15.57 14.79
C ASP A 112 5.02 -14.06 15.10
N ASP A 113 4.97 -13.19 14.08
CA ASP A 113 4.79 -11.75 14.30
C ASP A 113 3.48 -11.46 15.07
N PRO A 114 3.46 -10.49 16.00
CA PRO A 114 2.26 -10.15 16.76
C PRO A 114 1.03 -9.82 15.91
N SER A 115 1.22 -9.36 14.66
CA SER A 115 0.13 -9.03 13.74
C SER A 115 -0.29 -10.21 12.86
N SER A 116 0.47 -11.30 12.81
CA SER A 116 0.24 -12.42 11.87
C SER A 116 -1.15 -13.02 12.02
N GLN A 117 -1.56 -13.37 13.24
CA GLN A 117 -2.87 -13.99 13.45
C GLN A 117 -4.02 -13.06 13.06
N ALA A 118 -3.94 -11.78 13.44
CA ALA A 118 -4.97 -10.82 13.10
C ALA A 118 -5.03 -10.54 11.58
N ASN A 119 -3.90 -10.60 10.88
CA ASN A 119 -3.87 -10.47 9.42
C ASN A 119 -4.44 -11.73 8.73
N ARG A 120 -4.20 -12.94 9.27
CA ARG A 120 -4.85 -14.16 8.79
C ARG A 120 -6.38 -14.08 8.96
N ASP A 121 -6.85 -13.57 10.09
CA ASP A 121 -8.28 -13.40 10.33
C ASP A 121 -8.89 -12.32 9.42
N ALA A 122 -8.15 -11.23 9.16
CA ALA A 122 -8.55 -10.22 8.18
C ALA A 122 -8.67 -10.81 6.77
N TRP A 123 -7.74 -11.69 6.37
CA TRP A 123 -7.80 -12.37 5.07
C TRP A 123 -9.08 -13.19 4.88
N LYS A 124 -9.56 -13.90 5.91
CA LYS A 124 -10.83 -14.65 5.82
C LYS A 124 -12.01 -13.74 5.44
N VAL A 125 -12.03 -12.52 5.97
CA VAL A 125 -13.08 -11.54 5.63
C VAL A 125 -12.85 -10.95 4.24
N LEU A 126 -11.61 -10.61 3.90
CA LEU A 126 -11.28 -10.08 2.56
C LEU A 126 -11.58 -11.10 1.45
N GLU A 127 -11.36 -12.39 1.67
CA GLU A 127 -11.72 -13.46 0.72
C GLU A 127 -13.23 -13.47 0.43
N ALA A 128 -14.04 -13.25 1.47
CA ALA A 128 -15.49 -13.17 1.36
C ALA A 128 -16.02 -11.81 0.88
N PHE A 129 -15.17 -10.78 0.81
CA PHE A 129 -15.55 -9.44 0.35
C PHE A 129 -15.98 -9.49 -1.11
N ASP A 130 -17.26 -9.25 -1.37
CA ASP A 130 -17.89 -9.46 -2.67
C ASP A 130 -18.22 -8.17 -3.43
N LYS A 131 -17.98 -7.02 -2.80
CA LYS A 131 -18.02 -5.71 -3.43
C LYS A 131 -16.79 -5.45 -4.30
N PRO A 132 -16.85 -4.54 -5.28
CA PRO A 132 -15.79 -4.36 -6.26
C PRO A 132 -14.39 -4.12 -5.65
N VAL A 133 -13.40 -4.90 -6.11
CA VAL A 133 -11.98 -4.75 -5.76
C VAL A 133 -11.13 -4.67 -7.02
N LEU A 134 -10.42 -3.56 -7.17
CA LEU A 134 -9.48 -3.35 -8.26
C LEU A 134 -8.04 -3.49 -7.75
N THR A 135 -7.16 -4.05 -8.58
CA THR A 135 -5.72 -3.93 -8.40
C THR A 135 -5.16 -3.04 -9.50
N ALA A 136 -4.32 -2.09 -9.11
CA ALA A 136 -3.70 -1.08 -9.98
C ALA A 136 -2.23 -0.88 -9.57
N PHE A 137 -1.47 -1.98 -9.53
CA PHE A 137 -0.05 -1.96 -9.16
C PHE A 137 0.78 -1.40 -10.30
N SER A 138 1.95 -0.84 -10.00
CA SER A 138 2.86 -0.32 -11.02
C SER A 138 3.83 -1.38 -11.54
N ASP A 139 4.52 -1.07 -12.64
CA ASP A 139 5.46 -1.97 -13.30
C ASP A 139 6.89 -1.93 -12.75
N SER A 140 7.23 -0.91 -11.95
CA SER A 140 8.61 -0.63 -11.51
C SER A 140 8.79 -0.63 -9.99
N ASP A 141 7.94 -1.35 -9.25
CA ASP A 141 8.09 -1.57 -7.81
C ASP A 141 8.54 -3.02 -7.48
N PRO A 142 9.84 -3.26 -7.19
CA PRO A 142 10.32 -4.58 -6.79
C PRO A 142 9.89 -4.99 -5.37
N ILE A 143 9.54 -4.04 -4.50
CA ILE A 143 9.17 -4.33 -3.09
C ILE A 143 7.85 -5.09 -3.05
N THR A 144 6.85 -4.60 -3.79
CA THR A 144 5.48 -5.18 -3.79
C THR A 144 5.16 -5.99 -5.05
N LYS A 145 6.18 -6.27 -5.88
CA LYS A 145 6.06 -6.98 -7.15
C LYS A 145 5.26 -8.28 -7.03
N GLY A 146 4.22 -8.41 -7.84
CA GLY A 146 3.36 -9.59 -7.86
C GLY A 146 2.35 -9.66 -6.71
N GLY A 147 2.35 -8.70 -5.79
CA GLY A 147 1.42 -8.61 -4.66
C GLY A 147 -0.04 -8.47 -5.08
N PHE A 148 -0.33 -8.07 -6.31
CA PHE A 148 -1.69 -8.04 -6.86
C PHE A 148 -2.32 -9.45 -6.97
N ARG A 149 -1.54 -10.49 -7.28
CA ARG A 149 -2.07 -11.81 -7.66
C ARG A 149 -2.92 -12.44 -6.57
N VAL A 150 -2.45 -12.35 -5.33
CA VAL A 150 -3.16 -12.93 -4.17
C VAL A 150 -4.55 -12.31 -3.99
N PHE A 151 -4.73 -11.02 -4.29
CA PHE A 151 -6.05 -10.37 -4.25
C PHE A 151 -6.93 -10.82 -5.41
N GLN A 152 -6.39 -10.81 -6.63
CA GLN A 152 -7.12 -11.24 -7.83
C GLN A 152 -7.56 -12.71 -7.76
N GLU A 153 -6.79 -13.57 -7.11
CA GLU A 153 -7.08 -15.00 -7.00
C GLU A 153 -8.06 -15.31 -5.86
N ARG A 154 -7.95 -14.63 -4.71
CA ARG A 154 -8.64 -15.04 -3.47
C ARG A 154 -9.83 -14.17 -3.10
N VAL A 155 -9.87 -12.91 -3.54
CA VAL A 155 -10.95 -11.97 -3.17
C VAL A 155 -12.09 -12.08 -4.17
N LYS A 156 -13.29 -12.45 -3.71
CA LYS A 156 -14.47 -12.61 -4.57
C LYS A 156 -14.78 -11.34 -5.37
N GLY A 157 -14.71 -10.18 -4.72
CA GLY A 157 -14.95 -8.87 -5.32
C GLY A 157 -13.95 -8.43 -6.40
N ALA A 158 -12.79 -9.11 -6.49
CA ALA A 158 -11.80 -8.87 -7.53
C ALA A 158 -12.12 -9.60 -8.84
N GLN A 159 -12.92 -10.67 -8.80
CA GLN A 159 -13.20 -11.49 -9.98
C GLN A 159 -13.91 -10.68 -11.07
N GLY A 160 -13.34 -10.73 -12.29
CA GLY A 160 -13.90 -10.05 -13.47
C GLY A 160 -13.74 -8.53 -13.49
N GLN A 161 -13.02 -7.94 -12.52
CA GLN A 161 -12.72 -6.51 -12.53
C GLN A 161 -11.60 -6.18 -13.53
N PRO A 162 -11.59 -4.98 -14.11
CA PRO A 162 -10.62 -4.57 -15.13
C PRO A 162 -9.27 -4.19 -14.48
N HIS A 163 -8.62 -5.15 -13.82
CA HIS A 163 -7.30 -4.95 -13.22
C HIS A 163 -6.31 -4.42 -14.24
N THR A 164 -5.41 -3.56 -13.79
CA THR A 164 -4.45 -2.89 -14.68
C THR A 164 -3.09 -2.75 -14.03
N THR A 165 -2.09 -2.47 -14.85
CA THR A 165 -0.75 -2.09 -14.43
C THR A 165 -0.54 -0.61 -14.73
N ILE A 166 -0.11 0.17 -13.74
CA ILE A 166 0.28 1.56 -13.91
C ILE A 166 1.69 1.60 -14.48
N VAL A 167 1.80 1.92 -15.77
CA VAL A 167 3.06 1.89 -16.52
C VAL A 167 3.91 3.11 -16.18
N GLY A 168 5.21 2.91 -15.96
CA GLY A 168 6.14 4.00 -15.64
C GLY A 168 5.97 4.54 -14.22
N GLY A 169 5.44 3.72 -13.30
CA GLY A 169 5.33 4.06 -11.88
C GLY A 169 6.27 3.23 -11.01
N GLY A 170 6.97 3.87 -10.09
CA GLY A 170 7.77 3.22 -9.06
C GLY A 170 6.92 2.71 -7.89
N HIS A 171 7.55 2.53 -6.73
CA HIS A 171 6.85 2.20 -5.49
C HIS A 171 5.85 3.30 -5.11
N PHE A 172 6.28 4.56 -5.15
CA PHE A 172 5.45 5.74 -4.94
C PHE A 172 4.78 6.18 -6.25
N LEU A 173 3.98 5.28 -6.83
CA LEU A 173 3.32 5.47 -8.14
C LEU A 173 2.43 6.73 -8.23
N GLN A 174 2.05 7.31 -7.09
CA GLN A 174 1.27 8.55 -7.05
C GLN A 174 2.10 9.78 -7.45
N GLU A 175 3.41 9.76 -7.21
CA GLU A 175 4.34 10.80 -7.68
C GLU A 175 4.58 10.67 -9.19
N ASP A 176 4.82 9.44 -9.65
CA ASP A 176 5.13 9.20 -11.07
C ASP A 176 3.92 9.32 -11.99
N GLN A 177 2.79 8.74 -11.57
CA GLN A 177 1.62 8.48 -12.41
C GLN A 177 0.32 8.83 -11.68
N GLY A 178 0.34 9.83 -10.78
CA GLY A 178 -0.84 10.28 -10.02
C GLY A 178 -2.08 10.52 -10.89
N PRO A 179 -2.01 11.30 -11.99
CA PRO A 179 -3.14 11.50 -12.88
C PRO A 179 -3.65 10.21 -13.54
N GLN A 180 -2.75 9.29 -13.92
CA GLN A 180 -3.14 8.01 -14.51
C GLN A 180 -3.87 7.13 -13.49
N LEU A 181 -3.33 7.01 -12.27
CA LEU A 181 -3.97 6.26 -11.18
C LEU A 181 -5.34 6.87 -10.85
N ALA A 182 -5.45 8.20 -10.80
CA ALA A 182 -6.72 8.87 -10.57
C ALA A 182 -7.77 8.56 -11.66
N ASN A 183 -7.37 8.58 -12.93
CA ASN A 183 -8.26 8.22 -14.03
C ASN A 183 -8.75 6.77 -13.91
N VAL A 184 -7.86 5.82 -13.61
CA VAL A 184 -8.22 4.41 -13.36
C VAL A 184 -9.23 4.28 -12.22
N VAL A 185 -9.04 5.02 -11.12
CA VAL A 185 -9.97 5.03 -9.99
C VAL A 185 -11.34 5.61 -10.40
N LEU A 186 -11.37 6.71 -11.14
CA LEU A 186 -12.61 7.34 -11.59
C LEU A 186 -13.40 6.45 -12.55
N GLU A 187 -12.72 5.82 -13.51
CA GLU A 187 -13.33 4.85 -14.42
C GLU A 187 -13.91 3.65 -13.66
N PHE A 188 -13.16 3.13 -12.68
CA PHE A 188 -13.62 2.04 -11.84
C PHE A 188 -14.85 2.40 -11.01
N ILE A 189 -14.87 3.58 -10.40
CA ILE A 189 -16.06 4.09 -9.68
C ILE A 189 -17.24 4.17 -10.67
N GLY A 190 -17.05 4.77 -11.84
CA GLY A 190 -18.12 4.90 -12.84
C GLY A 190 -18.68 3.57 -13.33
N ALA A 191 -17.84 2.56 -13.51
CA ALA A 191 -18.23 1.22 -13.96
C ALA A 191 -18.93 0.36 -12.89
N THR A 192 -18.87 0.78 -11.62
CA THR A 192 -19.36 -0.02 -10.48
C THR A 192 -20.24 0.79 -9.53
N SER A 193 -20.77 1.92 -10.00
CA SER A 193 -21.76 2.76 -9.29
C SER A 193 -23.16 2.20 -9.35
#